data_AF-A0A351FUY9-F1
#
_entry.id   AF-A0A351FUY9-F1
#
_cell.length_a   1.000
_cell.length_b   1.000
_cell.length_c   1.000
_cell.angle_alpha   90.00
_cell.angle_beta   90.00
_cell.angle_gamma   90.00
#
_symmetry.space_group_name_H-M   'P 1'
#
loop_
_entity.id
_entity.type
_entity.pdbx_description
1 polymer ?
#
loop_
_entity_poly.entity_id
_entity_poly.type
_entity_poly.pdbx_seq_one_letter_code
_entity_poly.pdbx_strand_id
1 'polypeptide(L)'
;WIPVFDSLVSSWPVAGGVVVQDNLVYAAAGITHYDGTHVVALDAITGQLKIENQSSGTIQPEVNNGVSMQGNMTIVDNELRFLAGGVYETARYDLTTLKCLNSPKQQVNSQFRTAFYPYYPAYGKYVSLDFACKDGCTLEHDASYEGSKFTNLSRQPALPPGAKRQPKEAARWVLRRGGEVPKPVWQDGNQRRFTSFIVSDQRLLAAGHPDNQPEQSFLVSINTTDGKDQWREALPANAVKGGTAMDHRGRIFVSLENGKLLCFQPQP
;
A
#
# COMPACT_ATOMS: atom_id res chain seq x y z
N TRP A 1 -12.76 -14.94 17.31
CA TRP A 1 -13.05 -15.35 15.92
C TRP A 1 -14.43 -14.87 15.53
N ILE A 2 -14.63 -14.44 14.29
CA ILE A 2 -15.90 -13.95 13.74
C ILE A 2 -16.24 -14.73 12.45
N PRO A 3 -17.52 -14.97 12.16
CA PRO A 3 -17.93 -15.51 10.88
C PRO A 3 -17.80 -14.44 9.79
N VAL A 4 -17.04 -14.73 8.74
CA VAL A 4 -16.91 -13.89 7.56
C VAL A 4 -17.22 -14.78 6.36
N PHE A 5 -18.44 -14.66 5.84
CA PHE A 5 -19.01 -15.60 4.87
C PHE A 5 -18.93 -17.05 5.40
N ASP A 6 -18.55 -18.00 4.54
CA ASP A 6 -18.41 -19.43 4.84
C ASP A 6 -17.09 -19.78 5.55
N SER A 7 -16.50 -18.83 6.30
CA SER A 7 -15.20 -19.01 6.96
C SER A 7 -15.16 -18.36 8.34
N LEU A 8 -14.38 -18.95 9.24
CA LEU A 8 -14.11 -18.42 10.57
C LEU A 8 -12.79 -17.64 10.55
N VAL A 9 -12.82 -16.38 10.97
CA VAL A 9 -11.66 -15.46 10.88
C VAL A 9 -11.31 -14.90 12.26
N SER A 10 -10.03 -14.65 12.52
CA SER A 10 -9.60 -13.97 13.74
C SER A 10 -10.32 -12.62 13.87
N SER A 11 -10.67 -12.21 15.09
CA SER A 11 -11.11 -10.83 15.35
C SER A 11 -9.99 -9.81 15.16
N TRP A 12 -8.73 -10.28 15.14
CA TRP A 12 -7.52 -9.50 14.92
C TRP A 12 -6.65 -10.15 13.84
N PRO A 13 -7.06 -10.10 12.56
CA PRO A 13 -6.21 -10.53 11.47
C PRO A 13 -5.06 -9.53 11.27
N VAL A 14 -3.87 -10.03 10.95
CA VAL A 14 -2.74 -9.18 10.52
C VAL A 14 -2.96 -8.81 9.05
N ALA A 15 -3.74 -7.77 8.79
CA ALA A 15 -4.17 -7.41 7.44
C ALA A 15 -3.46 -6.16 6.86
N GLY A 16 -2.59 -5.50 7.63
CA GLY A 16 -1.77 -4.37 7.16
C GLY A 16 -0.42 -4.76 6.57
N GLY A 17 -0.15 -6.06 6.42
CA GLY A 17 1.17 -6.59 6.07
C GLY A 17 2.16 -6.46 7.24
N VAL A 18 3.46 -6.45 6.90
CA VAL A 18 4.56 -6.23 7.84
C VAL A 18 5.53 -5.21 7.26
N VAL A 19 6.16 -4.40 8.11
CA VAL A 19 7.30 -3.55 7.73
C VAL A 19 8.48 -3.87 8.64
N VAL A 20 9.68 -3.75 8.10
CA VAL A 20 10.91 -4.13 8.81
C VAL A 20 11.86 -2.93 8.83
N GLN A 21 12.38 -2.61 10.01
CA GLN A 21 13.44 -1.62 10.17
C GLN A 21 14.31 -2.00 11.38
N ASP A 22 15.63 -1.89 11.24
CA ASP A 22 16.60 -2.06 12.35
C ASP A 22 16.38 -3.33 13.19
N ASN A 23 16.27 -4.49 12.53
CA ASN A 23 15.99 -5.80 13.14
C ASN A 23 14.65 -5.91 13.90
N LEU A 24 13.72 -4.99 13.68
CA LEU A 24 12.35 -5.09 14.18
C LEU A 24 11.37 -5.34 13.03
N VAL A 25 10.43 -6.25 13.27
CA VAL A 25 9.25 -6.49 12.42
C VAL A 25 8.06 -5.84 13.08
N TYR A 26 7.46 -4.87 12.40
CA TYR A 26 6.24 -4.22 12.85
C TYR A 26 5.02 -4.88 12.21
N ALA A 27 3.98 -5.11 13.00
CA ALA A 27 2.72 -5.70 12.57
C ALA A 27 1.54 -4.95 13.20
N ALA A 28 0.44 -4.85 12.46
CA ALA A 28 -0.83 -4.32 12.97
C ALA A 28 -1.96 -5.33 12.71
N ALA A 29 -2.74 -5.60 13.75
CA ALA A 29 -3.85 -6.53 13.74
C ALA A 29 -5.15 -5.86 14.17
N GLY A 30 -6.24 -6.14 13.45
CA GLY A 30 -7.55 -5.56 13.70
C GLY A 30 -8.41 -5.49 12.45
N ILE A 31 -9.67 -5.09 12.63
CA ILE A 31 -10.67 -4.93 11.57
C ILE A 31 -11.28 -3.54 11.69
N THR A 32 -12.08 -3.37 12.73
CA THR A 32 -12.71 -2.12 13.14
C THR A 32 -12.16 -1.71 14.50
N HIS A 33 -12.17 -0.41 14.79
CA HIS A 33 -11.61 0.11 16.04
C HIS A 33 -12.28 -0.49 17.29
N TYR A 34 -13.58 -0.79 17.23
CA TYR A 34 -14.35 -1.30 18.37
C TYR A 34 -13.99 -2.75 18.75
N ASP A 35 -13.44 -3.53 17.81
CA ASP A 35 -12.90 -4.87 18.11
C ASP A 35 -11.48 -4.79 18.69
N GLY A 36 -10.85 -3.61 18.67
CA GLY A 36 -9.48 -3.38 19.10
C GLY A 36 -8.48 -3.37 17.95
N THR A 37 -7.48 -2.49 18.06
CA THR A 37 -6.34 -2.41 17.15
C THR A 37 -5.06 -2.64 17.93
N HIS A 38 -4.34 -3.68 17.53
CA HIS A 38 -3.08 -4.10 18.14
C HIS A 38 -1.93 -3.78 17.20
N VAL A 39 -0.95 -3.02 17.67
CA VAL A 39 0.27 -2.70 16.92
C VAL A 39 1.46 -3.20 17.71
N VAL A 40 2.33 -3.98 17.08
CA VAL A 40 3.46 -4.62 17.75
C VAL A 40 4.76 -4.41 16.99
N ALA A 41 5.86 -4.43 17.74
CA ALA A 41 7.21 -4.60 17.21
C ALA A 41 7.78 -5.91 17.78
N LEU A 42 8.24 -6.77 16.88
CA LEU A 42 8.84 -8.06 17.19
C LEU A 42 10.32 -8.02 16.81
N ASP A 43 11.14 -8.75 17.54
CA ASP A 43 12.51 -9.05 17.10
C ASP A 43 12.47 -9.86 15.79
N ALA A 44 13.16 -9.38 14.76
CA ALA A 44 13.10 -9.97 13.43
C ALA A 44 13.72 -11.37 13.33
N ILE A 45 14.58 -11.75 14.27
CA ILE A 45 15.28 -13.04 14.28
C ILE A 45 14.48 -14.05 15.10
N THR A 46 14.08 -13.65 16.30
CA THR A 46 13.49 -14.55 17.31
C THR A 46 11.97 -14.53 17.31
N GLY A 47 11.35 -13.50 16.72
CA GLY A 47 9.91 -13.27 16.78
C GLY A 47 9.40 -12.82 18.15
N GLN A 48 10.29 -12.55 19.12
CA GLN A 48 9.89 -12.11 20.45
C GLN A 48 9.25 -10.73 20.42
N LEU A 49 8.14 -10.56 21.13
CA LEU A 49 7.50 -9.27 21.34
C LEU A 49 8.44 -8.31 22.09
N LYS A 50 8.67 -7.12 21.52
CA LYS A 50 9.47 -6.06 22.13
C LYS A 50 8.62 -4.91 22.64
N ILE A 51 7.69 -4.44 21.80
CA ILE A 51 6.85 -3.28 22.09
C ILE A 51 5.44 -3.57 21.57
N GLU A 52 4.42 -3.10 22.28
CA GLU A 52 3.03 -3.19 21.84
C GLU A 52 2.22 -1.95 22.18
N ASN A 53 1.18 -1.72 21.38
CA ASN A 53 0.10 -0.80 21.63
C ASN A 53 -1.22 -1.53 21.40
N GLN A 54 -2.07 -1.55 22.43
CA GLN A 54 -3.41 -2.15 22.37
C GLN A 54 -4.52 -1.14 22.68
N SER A 55 -4.19 0.15 22.84
CA SER A 55 -5.13 1.19 23.29
C SER A 55 -5.77 1.97 22.14
N SER A 56 -5.37 1.71 20.90
CA SER A 56 -5.73 2.56 19.76
C SER A 56 -7.12 2.29 19.19
N GLY A 57 -7.80 1.24 19.65
CA GLY A 57 -9.21 0.98 19.32
C GLY A 57 -10.18 2.04 19.87
N THR A 58 -9.78 2.72 20.96
CA THR A 58 -10.54 3.82 21.56
C THR A 58 -9.58 4.96 21.93
N ILE A 59 -9.42 5.91 21.01
CA ILE A 59 -8.63 7.13 21.21
C ILE A 59 -9.49 8.21 21.89
N GLN A 60 -10.79 8.28 21.57
CA GLN A 60 -11.73 9.18 22.23
C GLN A 60 -12.87 8.40 22.90
N PRO A 61 -12.85 8.27 24.24
CA PRO A 61 -13.84 7.49 24.98
C PRO A 61 -15.27 8.02 24.88
N GLU A 62 -15.49 9.35 24.90
CA GLU A 62 -16.83 9.95 24.97
C GLU A 62 -17.69 9.65 23.74
N VAL A 63 -17.05 9.40 22.60
CA VAL A 63 -17.72 9.04 21.34
C VAL A 63 -17.30 7.66 20.84
N ASN A 64 -16.58 6.91 21.68
CA ASN A 64 -16.03 5.59 21.38
C ASN A 64 -15.46 5.47 19.95
N ASN A 65 -14.51 6.32 19.59
CA ASN A 65 -13.83 6.24 18.29
C ASN A 65 -12.34 5.95 18.44
N GLY A 66 -11.74 5.38 17.39
CA GLY A 66 -10.32 5.06 17.35
C GLY A 66 -9.85 4.68 15.96
N VAL A 67 -8.73 3.97 15.91
CA VAL A 67 -8.11 3.48 14.69
C VAL A 67 -8.71 2.12 14.33
N SER A 68 -9.20 1.98 13.09
CA SER A 68 -9.45 0.67 12.48
C SER A 68 -8.22 0.29 11.66
N MET A 69 -7.78 -0.96 11.69
CA MET A 69 -6.65 -1.36 10.85
C MET A 69 -7.13 -1.47 9.40
N GLN A 70 -6.73 -0.52 8.54
CA GLN A 70 -7.07 -0.48 7.13
C GLN A 70 -5.80 -0.30 6.29
N GLY A 71 -5.61 -1.13 5.27
CA GLY A 71 -4.50 -0.96 4.31
C GLY A 71 -3.09 -1.23 4.85
N ASN A 72 -2.12 -1.05 3.96
CA ASN A 72 -0.74 -1.46 4.18
C ASN A 72 -0.01 -0.48 5.10
N MET A 73 0.90 -1.02 5.92
CA MET A 73 1.80 -0.22 6.74
C MET A 73 2.98 0.32 5.95
N THR A 74 3.47 1.48 6.38
CA THR A 74 4.70 2.11 5.90
C THR A 74 5.39 2.84 7.04
N ILE A 75 6.69 3.07 6.91
CA ILE A 75 7.46 3.93 7.82
C ILE A 75 7.74 5.25 7.10
N VAL A 76 7.33 6.36 7.71
CA VAL A 76 7.53 7.71 7.18
C VAL A 76 7.92 8.63 8.33
N ASP A 77 9.04 9.35 8.19
CA ASP A 77 9.53 10.32 9.18
C ASP A 77 9.59 9.78 10.61
N ASN A 78 10.13 8.57 10.80
CA ASN A 78 10.19 7.87 12.09
C ASN A 78 8.80 7.58 12.71
N GLU A 79 7.77 7.45 11.88
CA GLU A 79 6.44 7.00 12.29
C GLU A 79 6.02 5.76 11.51
N LEU A 80 5.40 4.82 12.23
CA LEU A 80 4.65 3.74 11.59
C LEU A 80 3.25 4.28 11.23
N ARG A 81 2.88 4.15 9.95
CA ARG A 81 1.62 4.67 9.40
C ARG A 81 0.85 3.64 8.60
N PHE A 82 -0.47 3.66 8.69
CA PHE A 82 -1.41 2.90 7.85
C PHE A 82 -2.77 3.62 7.81
N LEU A 83 -3.71 3.22 6.96
CA LEU A 83 -5.03 3.85 6.93
C LEU A 83 -5.81 3.47 8.19
N ALA A 84 -6.42 4.47 8.86
CA ALA A 84 -7.20 4.22 10.08
C ALA A 84 -8.70 4.06 9.82
N GLY A 85 -9.21 4.68 8.77
CA GLY A 85 -10.64 4.72 8.48
C GLY A 85 -11.49 5.46 9.51
N GLY A 86 -12.75 5.72 9.17
CA GLY A 86 -13.69 6.37 10.07
C GLY A 86 -13.34 7.84 10.31
N VAL A 87 -12.87 8.15 11.52
CA VAL A 87 -12.59 9.52 12.02
C VAL A 87 -11.16 9.98 11.74
N TYR A 88 -10.25 9.03 11.47
CA TYR A 88 -8.84 9.30 11.18
C TYR A 88 -8.52 8.75 9.78
N GLU A 89 -7.86 9.55 8.94
CA GLU A 89 -7.44 9.07 7.61
C GLU A 89 -6.29 8.07 7.77
N THR A 90 -5.27 8.48 8.52
CA THR A 90 -4.02 7.74 8.73
C THR A 90 -3.82 7.53 10.23
N ALA A 91 -3.62 6.28 10.62
CA ALA A 91 -3.09 5.92 11.93
C ALA A 91 -1.60 6.29 11.95
N ARG A 92 -1.14 6.93 13.03
CA ARG A 92 0.25 7.36 13.19
C ARG A 92 0.75 6.89 14.53
N TYR A 93 1.91 6.25 14.53
CA TYR A 93 2.56 5.77 15.74
C TYR A 93 4.02 6.18 15.74
N ASP A 94 4.52 6.62 16.89
CA ASP A 94 5.95 6.79 17.08
C ASP A 94 6.65 5.44 16.88
N LEU A 95 7.66 5.38 16.02
CA LEU A 95 8.25 4.11 15.61
C LEU A 95 8.96 3.40 16.77
N THR A 96 9.52 4.15 17.72
CA THR A 96 10.30 3.59 18.84
C THR A 96 9.42 3.12 19.99
N THR A 97 8.30 3.79 20.24
CA THR A 97 7.44 3.51 21.41
C THR A 97 6.10 2.90 21.05
N LEU A 98 5.72 2.92 19.77
CA LEU A 98 4.38 2.61 19.26
C LEU A 98 3.27 3.40 19.94
N LYS A 99 3.58 4.56 20.54
CA LYS A 99 2.55 5.45 21.06
C LYS A 99 1.76 6.04 19.90
N CYS A 100 0.44 5.98 19.97
CA CYS A 100 -0.43 6.61 18.97
C CYS A 100 -0.25 8.14 19.00
N LEU A 101 -0.05 8.73 17.83
CA LEU A 101 0.19 10.15 17.62
C LEU A 101 -1.05 10.90 17.11
N ASN A 102 -2.16 10.19 16.87
CA ASN A 102 -3.42 10.81 16.49
C ASN A 102 -4.01 11.59 17.69
N SER A 103 -4.35 12.86 17.47
CA SER A 103 -5.05 13.66 18.48
C SER A 103 -6.50 13.20 18.63
N PRO A 104 -7.04 13.02 19.86
CA PRO A 104 -8.44 12.65 20.06
C PRO A 104 -9.40 13.63 19.38
N LYS A 105 -10.48 13.09 18.80
CA LYS A 105 -11.54 13.87 18.17
C LYS A 105 -12.89 13.46 18.73
N GLN A 106 -13.66 14.40 19.29
CA GLN A 106 -15.05 14.15 19.70
C GLN A 106 -15.99 14.18 18.48
N GLN A 107 -15.91 13.14 17.65
CA GLN A 107 -16.62 13.01 16.39
C GLN A 107 -17.15 11.59 16.20
N VAL A 108 -18.39 11.47 15.75
CA VAL A 108 -19.03 10.18 15.42
C VAL A 108 -19.10 9.90 13.92
N ASN A 109 -19.08 10.95 13.10
CA ASN A 109 -19.22 10.80 11.65
C ASN A 109 -17.91 10.32 11.01
N SER A 110 -18.01 9.32 10.14
CA SER A 110 -16.90 8.90 9.27
C SER A 110 -16.64 9.97 8.20
N GLN A 111 -15.36 10.32 7.99
CA GLN A 111 -14.93 11.31 7.00
C GLN A 111 -14.04 10.73 5.90
N PHE A 112 -13.49 9.54 6.11
CA PHE A 112 -12.48 8.96 5.23
C PHE A 112 -12.96 7.66 4.60
N ARG A 113 -12.67 7.52 3.31
CA ARG A 113 -13.12 6.39 2.48
C ARG A 113 -12.15 5.24 2.65
N THR A 114 -12.43 4.33 3.56
CA THR A 114 -11.65 3.11 3.73
C THR A 114 -12.59 1.92 3.79
N ALA A 115 -12.12 0.76 3.40
CA ALA A 115 -12.93 -0.45 3.41
C ALA A 115 -12.07 -1.69 3.74
N PHE A 116 -12.43 -2.41 4.78
CA PHE A 116 -11.60 -3.52 5.19
C PHE A 116 -11.84 -4.72 4.27
N TYR A 117 -10.85 -5.12 3.46
CA TYR A 117 -11.00 -6.22 2.50
C TYR A 117 -9.85 -7.23 2.51
N PRO A 118 -9.55 -7.92 3.62
CA PRO A 118 -8.63 -9.06 3.58
C PRO A 118 -9.18 -10.27 2.81
N TYR A 119 -10.50 -10.36 2.53
CA TYR A 119 -11.13 -11.56 1.96
C TYR A 119 -11.98 -11.33 0.70
N TYR A 120 -11.97 -10.13 0.10
CA TYR A 120 -12.55 -9.91 -1.23
C TYR A 120 -11.41 -9.71 -2.23
N PRO A 121 -10.82 -10.77 -2.81
CA PRO A 121 -9.60 -10.67 -3.64
C PRO A 121 -9.79 -9.82 -4.90
N ALA A 122 -11.04 -9.59 -5.32
CA ALA A 122 -11.35 -8.66 -6.41
C ALA A 122 -11.08 -7.19 -6.05
N TYR A 123 -11.25 -6.82 -4.78
CA TYR A 123 -11.14 -5.45 -4.25
C TYR A 123 -9.86 -5.30 -3.42
N GLY A 124 -9.19 -4.15 -3.53
CA GLY A 124 -8.00 -3.84 -2.72
C GLY A 124 -6.72 -4.65 -3.02
N LYS A 125 -6.68 -5.49 -4.06
CA LYS A 125 -5.47 -6.22 -4.52
C LYS A 125 -4.42 -5.35 -5.23
N TYR A 126 -4.83 -4.16 -5.68
CA TYR A 126 -3.98 -3.26 -6.44
C TYR A 126 -3.28 -2.24 -5.54
N VAL A 127 -2.16 -1.71 -6.01
CA VAL A 127 -1.36 -0.71 -5.30
C VAL A 127 -1.26 0.56 -6.13
N SER A 128 -1.16 1.69 -5.43
CA SER A 128 -0.83 2.97 -6.08
C SER A 128 0.68 3.20 -6.07
N LEU A 129 1.18 3.88 -7.09
CA LEU A 129 2.53 4.43 -7.17
C LEU A 129 2.44 5.95 -7.08
N ASP A 130 3.28 6.51 -6.23
CA ASP A 130 3.44 7.93 -6.09
C ASP A 130 4.91 8.24 -5.74
N PHE A 131 5.74 8.32 -6.78
CA PHE A 131 7.19 8.39 -6.64
C PHE A 131 7.76 9.69 -7.21
N ALA A 132 8.39 10.50 -6.36
CA ALA A 132 9.11 11.70 -6.76
C ALA A 132 10.48 11.32 -7.33
N CYS A 133 10.71 11.67 -8.59
CA CYS A 133 11.98 11.46 -9.28
C CYS A 133 12.98 12.57 -8.89
N LYS A 134 14.28 12.28 -8.95
CA LYS A 134 15.35 13.25 -8.65
C LYS A 134 15.36 14.48 -9.56
N ASP A 135 14.84 14.35 -10.77
CA ASP A 135 14.70 15.45 -11.73
C ASP A 135 13.43 16.31 -11.50
N GLY A 136 12.73 16.09 -10.39
CA GLY A 136 11.52 16.81 -10.01
C GLY A 136 10.23 16.28 -10.65
N CYS A 137 10.33 15.31 -11.57
CA CYS A 137 9.15 14.65 -12.14
C CYS A 137 8.49 13.71 -11.12
N THR A 138 7.30 13.21 -11.45
CA THR A 138 6.62 12.22 -10.63
C THR A 138 6.16 11.04 -11.46
N LEU A 139 6.42 9.81 -10.99
CA LEU A 139 5.75 8.61 -11.50
C LEU A 139 4.49 8.35 -10.69
N GLU A 140 3.37 8.24 -11.39
CA GLU A 140 2.07 8.11 -10.76
C GLU A 140 1.27 6.97 -11.39
N HIS A 141 0.65 6.15 -10.54
CA HIS A 141 -0.41 5.22 -10.87
C HIS A 141 -1.34 5.20 -9.67
N ASP A 142 -2.60 5.55 -9.84
CA ASP A 142 -3.57 5.48 -8.74
C ASP A 142 -4.47 4.27 -8.97
N ALA A 143 -4.60 3.46 -7.93
CA ALA A 143 -5.66 2.50 -7.75
C ALA A 143 -6.42 2.93 -6.50
N SER A 144 -7.73 3.20 -6.62
CA SER A 144 -8.54 3.50 -5.44
C SER A 144 -8.40 2.36 -4.44
N TYR A 145 -8.46 2.70 -3.17
CA TYR A 145 -8.23 1.75 -2.10
C TYR A 145 -9.16 0.52 -2.19
N GLU A 146 -10.41 0.70 -2.61
CA GLU A 146 -11.31 -0.42 -2.88
C GLU A 146 -11.04 -1.12 -4.23
N GLY A 147 -10.42 -0.45 -5.20
CA GLY A 147 -9.95 -1.07 -6.44
C GLY A 147 -10.91 -0.99 -7.63
N SER A 148 -11.87 -0.05 -7.64
CA SER A 148 -12.76 0.20 -8.79
C SER A 148 -12.34 1.38 -9.69
N LYS A 149 -11.41 2.24 -9.25
CA LYS A 149 -10.94 3.41 -9.99
C LYS A 149 -9.45 3.34 -10.22
N PHE A 150 -9.03 3.65 -11.44
CA PHE A 150 -7.63 3.63 -11.83
C PHE A 150 -7.24 4.85 -12.65
N THR A 151 -6.00 5.29 -12.50
CA THR A 151 -5.29 6.09 -13.50
C THR A 151 -4.18 5.23 -14.12
N ASN A 152 -3.87 5.42 -15.39
CA ASN A 152 -2.76 4.67 -15.99
C ASN A 152 -1.42 5.16 -15.44
N LEU A 153 -0.46 4.25 -15.36
CA LEU A 153 0.91 4.60 -15.03
C LEU A 153 1.39 5.73 -15.95
N SER A 154 1.93 6.79 -15.37
CA SER A 154 2.36 7.96 -16.11
C SER A 154 3.54 8.64 -15.45
N ARG A 155 4.32 9.37 -16.26
CA ARG A 155 5.32 10.31 -15.75
C ARG A 155 4.81 11.73 -15.94
N GLN A 156 4.57 12.41 -14.83
CA GLN A 156 4.22 13.81 -14.78
C GLN A 156 5.49 14.66 -14.90
N PRO A 157 5.43 15.81 -15.62
CA PRO A 157 6.57 16.73 -15.68
C PRO A 157 6.89 17.31 -14.30
N ALA A 158 8.08 17.87 -14.15
CA ALA A 158 8.44 18.61 -12.95
C ALA A 158 7.46 19.79 -12.73
N LEU A 159 7.09 20.02 -11.47
CA LEU A 159 6.24 21.14 -11.12
C LEU A 159 6.98 22.47 -11.39
N PRO A 160 6.27 23.53 -11.80
CA PRO A 160 6.87 24.86 -11.93
C PRO A 160 7.54 25.31 -10.62
N PRO A 161 8.61 26.12 -10.68
CA PRO A 161 9.27 26.64 -9.48
C PRO A 161 8.27 27.27 -8.49
N GLY A 162 8.33 26.84 -7.22
CA GLY A 162 7.44 27.33 -6.16
C GLY A 162 6.04 26.68 -6.12
N ALA A 163 5.65 25.90 -7.11
CA ALA A 163 4.40 25.16 -7.07
C ALA A 163 4.48 24.01 -6.06
N LYS A 164 3.46 23.88 -5.21
CA LYS A 164 3.35 22.77 -4.25
C LYS A 164 2.56 21.63 -4.86
N ARG A 165 3.03 20.42 -4.58
CA ARG A 165 2.31 19.22 -4.94
C ARG A 165 1.01 19.13 -4.14
N GLN A 166 -0.10 18.86 -4.83
CA GLN A 166 -1.36 18.65 -4.15
C GLN A 166 -1.33 17.32 -3.38
N PRO A 167 -1.75 17.31 -2.11
CA PRO A 167 -1.92 16.06 -1.40
C PRO A 167 -3.03 15.23 -2.05
N LYS A 168 -2.71 13.97 -2.29
CA LYS A 168 -3.67 12.94 -2.69
C LYS A 168 -4.28 12.33 -1.43
N GLU A 169 -5.59 12.10 -1.43
CA GLU A 169 -6.27 11.31 -0.39
C GLU A 169 -5.57 9.96 -0.25
N ALA A 170 -5.38 9.49 0.97
CA ALA A 170 -4.67 8.25 1.23
C ALA A 170 -5.44 7.02 0.71
N ALA A 171 -6.77 7.13 0.62
CA ALA A 171 -7.64 6.16 -0.05
C ALA A 171 -7.56 6.20 -1.58
N ARG A 172 -6.85 7.18 -2.16
CA ARG A 172 -6.67 7.36 -3.60
C ARG A 172 -7.98 7.35 -4.38
N TRP A 173 -9.04 7.88 -3.77
CA TRP A 173 -10.29 8.07 -4.49
C TRP A 173 -10.06 9.09 -5.59
N VAL A 174 -10.00 8.62 -6.83
CA VAL A 174 -9.69 9.44 -8.01
C VAL A 174 -10.87 10.38 -8.27
N LEU A 175 -10.93 11.48 -7.53
CA LEU A 175 -11.82 12.59 -7.81
C LEU A 175 -11.25 13.34 -9.01
N ARG A 176 -12.03 13.48 -10.08
CA ARG A 176 -11.75 14.51 -11.08
C ARG A 176 -11.92 15.86 -10.41
N ARG A 177 -10.84 16.41 -9.88
CA ARG A 177 -10.81 17.82 -9.46
C ARG A 177 -10.86 18.64 -10.75
N GLY A 178 -11.75 19.63 -10.80
CA GLY A 178 -11.78 20.59 -11.91
C GLY A 178 -10.43 21.29 -12.06
N GLY A 179 -10.00 21.54 -13.29
CA GLY A 179 -8.72 22.17 -13.62
C GLY A 179 -8.07 21.52 -14.84
N GLU A 180 -7.06 22.19 -15.40
CA GLU A 180 -6.23 21.58 -16.44
C GLU A 180 -5.40 20.45 -15.83
N VAL A 181 -5.58 19.24 -16.36
CA VAL A 181 -4.73 18.11 -16.03
C VAL A 181 -3.45 18.28 -16.83
N PRO A 182 -2.27 18.40 -16.19
CA PRO A 182 -1.01 18.49 -16.91
C PRO A 182 -0.87 17.32 -17.88
N LYS A 183 -0.45 17.62 -19.11
CA LYS A 183 -0.16 16.56 -20.07
C LYS A 183 1.04 15.76 -19.55
N PRO A 184 0.91 14.44 -19.36
CA PRO A 184 2.03 13.63 -18.91
C PRO A 184 3.14 13.62 -19.97
N VAL A 185 4.39 13.48 -19.52
CA VAL A 185 5.54 13.26 -20.41
C VAL A 185 5.34 11.96 -21.19
N TRP A 186 4.87 10.93 -20.51
CA TRP A 186 4.34 9.71 -21.12
C TRP A 186 3.26 9.09 -20.22
N GLN A 187 2.37 8.33 -20.84
CA GLN A 187 1.34 7.56 -20.14
C GLN A 187 1.26 6.16 -20.76
N ASP A 188 1.16 5.16 -19.90
CA ASP A 188 0.96 3.78 -20.29
C ASP A 188 -0.36 3.62 -21.06
N GLY A 189 -0.26 3.10 -22.28
CA GLY A 189 -1.40 2.79 -23.14
C GLY A 189 -1.98 1.40 -22.92
N ASN A 190 -1.32 0.53 -22.14
CA ASN A 190 -1.64 -0.89 -22.06
C ASN A 190 -2.76 -1.24 -21.06
N GLN A 191 -3.36 -0.25 -20.38
CA GLN A 191 -4.46 -0.45 -19.42
C GLN A 191 -4.13 -1.53 -18.38
N ARG A 192 -2.95 -1.45 -17.77
CA ARG A 192 -2.47 -2.43 -16.78
C ARG A 192 -3.05 -2.16 -15.40
N ARG A 193 -3.15 -3.21 -14.59
CA ARG A 193 -3.46 -3.17 -13.16
C ARG A 193 -2.29 -3.78 -12.41
N PHE A 194 -1.77 -3.04 -11.43
CA PHE A 194 -0.54 -3.40 -10.74
C PHE A 194 -0.83 -3.84 -9.31
N THR A 195 -0.26 -4.98 -8.91
CA THR A 195 -0.38 -5.52 -7.55
C THR A 195 0.85 -5.24 -6.70
N SER A 196 2.00 -4.93 -7.31
CA SER A 196 3.22 -4.54 -6.58
C SER A 196 4.17 -3.70 -7.43
N PHE A 197 5.00 -2.90 -6.76
CA PHE A 197 6.02 -2.06 -7.36
C PHE A 197 7.33 -2.13 -6.57
N ILE A 198 8.46 -2.06 -7.27
CA ILE A 198 9.77 -1.64 -6.76
C ILE A 198 10.27 -0.54 -7.70
N VAL A 199 10.55 0.64 -7.17
CA VAL A 199 10.79 1.84 -7.98
C VAL A 199 12.13 2.48 -7.67
N SER A 200 12.75 3.03 -8.71
CA SER A 200 13.93 3.89 -8.69
C SER A 200 13.76 5.00 -9.73
N ASP A 201 14.68 5.96 -9.79
CA ASP A 201 14.65 7.02 -10.80
C ASP A 201 14.71 6.51 -12.25
N GLN A 202 15.29 5.34 -12.50
CA GLN A 202 15.57 4.83 -13.85
C GLN A 202 14.73 3.61 -14.23
N ARG A 203 14.28 2.84 -13.23
CA ARG A 203 13.57 1.58 -13.44
C ARG A 203 12.41 1.45 -12.47
N LEU A 204 11.30 0.98 -13.00
CA LEU A 204 10.15 0.50 -12.26
C LEU A 204 10.01 -0.99 -12.53
N LEU A 205 10.13 -1.81 -11.51
CA LEU A 205 9.74 -3.21 -11.54
C LEU A 205 8.32 -3.32 -11.03
N ALA A 206 7.45 -3.98 -11.77
CA ALA A 206 6.04 -4.10 -11.42
C ALA A 206 5.51 -5.51 -11.68
N ALA A 207 4.66 -6.00 -10.78
CA ALA A 207 3.83 -7.17 -11.07
C ALA A 207 2.37 -6.73 -11.28
N GLY A 208 1.68 -7.39 -12.20
CA GLY A 208 0.32 -7.02 -12.56
C GLY A 208 -0.25 -7.85 -13.69
N HIS A 209 -1.31 -7.35 -14.30
CA HIS A 209 -1.98 -7.97 -15.45
C HIS A 209 -2.67 -6.89 -16.31
N PRO A 210 -2.99 -7.16 -17.58
CA PRO A 210 -3.90 -6.32 -18.34
C PRO A 210 -5.29 -6.31 -17.68
N ASP A 211 -6.00 -5.19 -17.72
CA ASP A 211 -7.33 -5.07 -17.08
C ASP A 211 -8.35 -6.07 -17.64
N ASN A 212 -8.33 -6.29 -18.96
CA ASN A 212 -9.26 -7.19 -19.65
C ASN A 212 -8.82 -8.67 -19.64
N GLN A 213 -7.63 -8.98 -19.14
CA GLN A 213 -7.05 -10.33 -19.13
C GLN A 213 -6.36 -10.59 -17.77
N PRO A 214 -7.13 -10.62 -16.66
CA PRO A 214 -6.59 -10.74 -15.30
C PRO A 214 -5.86 -12.06 -15.00
N GLU A 215 -6.01 -13.05 -15.86
CA GLU A 215 -5.28 -14.33 -15.85
C GLU A 215 -3.88 -14.23 -16.47
N GLN A 216 -3.59 -13.19 -17.26
CA GLN A 216 -2.29 -13.00 -17.92
C GLN A 216 -1.33 -12.17 -17.06
N SER A 217 -1.07 -12.70 -15.87
CA SER A 217 -0.16 -12.10 -14.90
C SER A 217 1.26 -11.99 -15.44
N PHE A 218 1.95 -10.90 -15.09
CA PHE A 218 3.32 -10.65 -15.51
C PHE A 218 4.16 -10.02 -14.40
N LEU A 219 5.47 -10.16 -14.56
CA LEU A 219 6.50 -9.32 -13.96
C LEU A 219 7.14 -8.50 -15.09
N VAL A 220 7.24 -7.19 -14.94
CA VAL A 220 7.75 -6.29 -15.98
C VAL A 220 8.74 -5.30 -15.40
N SER A 221 9.83 -5.02 -16.12
CA SER A 221 10.67 -3.85 -15.87
C SER A 221 10.37 -2.78 -16.89
N ILE A 222 10.10 -1.56 -16.42
CA ILE A 222 9.72 -0.40 -17.22
C ILE A 222 10.79 0.66 -17.03
N ASN A 223 11.25 1.26 -18.14
CA ASN A 223 12.10 2.45 -18.10
C ASN A 223 11.24 3.65 -17.68
N THR A 224 11.62 4.30 -16.59
CA THR A 224 10.86 5.40 -16.01
C THR A 224 10.91 6.67 -16.84
N THR A 225 11.92 6.84 -17.70
CA THR A 225 12.10 8.05 -18.51
C THR A 225 11.14 8.07 -19.70
N ASP A 226 10.95 6.93 -20.39
CA ASP A 226 10.13 6.85 -21.60
C ASP A 226 8.90 5.93 -21.50
N GLY A 227 8.73 5.22 -20.37
CA GLY A 227 7.59 4.34 -20.12
C GLY A 227 7.64 3.00 -20.84
N LYS A 228 8.73 2.69 -21.54
CA LYS A 228 8.85 1.43 -22.31
C LYS A 228 9.22 0.25 -21.43
N ASP A 229 8.56 -0.86 -21.66
CA ASP A 229 8.92 -2.16 -21.09
C ASP A 229 10.31 -2.56 -21.61
N GLN A 230 11.25 -2.77 -20.69
CA GLN A 230 12.60 -3.26 -20.97
C GLN A 230 12.61 -4.78 -21.13
N TRP A 231 11.85 -5.47 -20.28
CA TRP A 231 11.61 -6.90 -20.35
C TRP A 231 10.31 -7.23 -19.63
N ARG A 232 9.73 -8.39 -19.96
CA ARG A 232 8.51 -8.91 -19.37
C ARG A 232 8.59 -10.43 -19.25
N GLU A 233 8.22 -10.96 -18.09
CA GLU A 233 8.10 -12.38 -17.80
C GLU A 233 6.66 -12.72 -17.44
N ALA A 234 6.16 -13.85 -17.95
CA ALA A 234 4.84 -14.35 -17.59
C ALA A 234 4.88 -14.96 -16.18
N LEU A 235 3.86 -14.68 -15.37
CA LEU A 235 3.69 -15.29 -14.05
C LEU A 235 2.59 -16.35 -14.12
N PRO A 236 2.74 -17.50 -13.44
CA PRO A 236 1.74 -18.57 -13.45
C PRO A 236 0.50 -18.26 -12.59
N ALA A 237 0.50 -17.14 -11.87
CA ALA A 237 -0.62 -16.58 -11.11
C ALA A 237 -0.33 -15.10 -10.78
N ASN A 238 -1.33 -14.39 -10.28
CA ASN A 238 -1.15 -13.03 -9.80
C ASN A 238 -0.18 -12.97 -8.60
N ALA A 239 0.62 -11.92 -8.55
CA ALA A 239 1.39 -11.61 -7.36
C ALA A 239 0.46 -11.07 -6.27
N VAL A 240 0.66 -11.51 -5.04
CA VAL A 240 -0.01 -10.96 -3.85
C VAL A 240 0.23 -9.44 -3.81
N LYS A 241 -0.72 -8.68 -3.26
CA LYS A 241 -0.57 -7.23 -3.06
C LYS A 241 0.74 -6.91 -2.33
N GLY A 242 1.60 -6.09 -2.95
CA GLY A 242 2.92 -5.76 -2.42
C GLY A 242 3.92 -6.92 -2.42
N GLY A 243 3.60 -8.05 -3.05
CA GLY A 243 4.33 -9.32 -2.96
C GLY A 243 5.62 -9.41 -3.79
N THR A 244 6.20 -8.28 -4.22
CA THR A 244 7.49 -8.25 -4.93
C THR A 244 8.55 -7.65 -4.03
N ALA A 245 9.68 -8.34 -3.88
CA ALA A 245 10.85 -7.89 -3.14
C ALA A 245 12.12 -8.05 -3.98
N MET A 246 13.15 -7.26 -3.69
CA MET A 246 14.46 -7.37 -4.33
C MET A 246 15.53 -7.31 -3.26
N ASP A 247 16.52 -8.20 -3.34
CA ASP A 247 17.64 -8.20 -2.41
C ASP A 247 18.83 -7.36 -2.90
N HIS A 248 19.85 -7.24 -2.05
CA HIS A 248 21.06 -6.47 -2.33
C HIS A 248 21.91 -7.05 -3.49
N ARG A 249 21.62 -8.27 -3.95
CA ARG A 249 22.28 -8.91 -5.10
C ARG A 249 21.47 -8.74 -6.39
N GLY A 250 20.34 -8.02 -6.33
CA GLY A 250 19.44 -7.83 -7.46
C GLY A 250 18.57 -9.05 -7.77
N ARG A 251 18.48 -10.04 -6.87
CA ARG A 251 17.53 -11.14 -7.02
C ARG A 251 16.13 -10.62 -6.70
N ILE A 252 15.19 -10.91 -7.58
CA ILE A 252 13.80 -10.50 -7.44
C ILE A 252 12.99 -11.70 -6.94
N PHE A 253 12.22 -11.49 -5.88
CA PHE A 253 11.31 -12.47 -5.31
C PHE A 253 9.87 -12.03 -5.53
N VAL A 254 9.02 -12.95 -5.98
CA VAL A 254 7.59 -12.68 -6.21
C VAL A 254 6.74 -13.75 -5.52
N SER A 255 5.96 -13.34 -4.53
CA SER A 255 4.98 -14.18 -3.84
C SER A 255 3.66 -14.18 -4.60
N LEU A 256 3.19 -15.36 -4.99
CA LEU A 256 2.00 -15.53 -5.83
C LEU A 256 0.78 -15.99 -5.03
N GLU A 257 -0.41 -15.61 -5.47
CA GLU A 257 -1.69 -15.98 -4.84
C GLU A 257 -1.94 -17.50 -4.84
N ASN A 258 -1.29 -18.26 -5.73
CA ASN A 258 -1.36 -19.73 -5.76
C ASN A 258 -0.37 -20.42 -4.78
N GLY A 259 0.25 -19.67 -3.87
CA GLY A 259 1.17 -20.18 -2.85
C GLY A 259 2.60 -20.42 -3.34
N LYS A 260 2.93 -20.10 -4.59
CA LYS A 260 4.31 -20.20 -5.10
C LYS A 260 5.13 -18.96 -4.73
N LEU A 261 6.42 -19.17 -4.47
CA LEU A 261 7.44 -18.13 -4.39
C LEU A 261 8.39 -18.29 -5.57
N LEU A 262 8.48 -17.28 -6.44
CA LEU A 262 9.41 -17.28 -7.57
C LEU A 262 10.63 -16.41 -7.26
N CYS A 263 11.79 -16.81 -7.80
CA CYS A 263 13.02 -16.03 -7.77
C CYS A 263 13.52 -15.81 -9.20
N PHE A 264 13.72 -14.55 -9.57
CA PHE A 264 14.34 -14.14 -10.84
C PHE A 264 15.71 -13.58 -10.55
N GLN A 265 16.67 -13.86 -11.43
CA GLN A 265 18.04 -13.41 -11.30
C GLN A 265 18.48 -12.77 -12.62
N PRO A 266 19.24 -11.66 -12.58
CA PRO A 266 19.88 -11.13 -13.78
C PRO A 266 20.75 -12.22 -14.40
N GLN A 267 20.61 -12.46 -15.71
CA GLN A 267 21.62 -13.25 -16.42
C GLN A 267 22.93 -12.42 -16.46
N PRO A 268 24.07 -13.05 -16.16
CA PRO A 268 25.38 -12.40 -16.20
C PRO A 268 25.78 -11.95 -17.61
#